data_AF-F8AHZ9-F1
#
_entry.id   AF-F8AHZ9-F1
#
_cell.length_a   1.000
_cell.length_b   1.000
_cell.length_c   1.000
_cell.angle_alpha   90.00
_cell.angle_beta   90.00
_cell.angle_gamma   90.00
#
_symmetry.space_group_name_H-M   'P 1'
#
loop_
_entity.id
_entity.type
_entity.pdbx_description
1 polymer ?
#
loop_
_entity_poly.entity_id
_entity_poly.type
_entity_poly.pdbx_seq_one_letter_code
_entity_poly.pdbx_strand_id
1 'polypeptide(L)' 'MDVEDYIVLFLAIWTLTSTLTAKTVDVFLTLTLIGLLITLEVGSLFLSKEQKESLKPLIELLLVIFALIVMKKVYDVLAG' A
#
# COMPACT_ATOMS: atom_id res chain seq x y z
N MET A 1 20.75 10.05 -7.81
CA MET A 1 19.70 9.19 -7.25
C MET A 1 18.66 9.08 -8.31
N ASP A 2 18.47 7.89 -8.83
CA ASP A 2 17.47 7.62 -9.85
C ASP A 2 16.08 7.60 -9.21
N VAL A 3 15.04 7.72 -10.02
CA VAL A 3 13.66 7.74 -9.53
C VAL A 3 13.33 6.49 -8.71
N GLU A 4 13.95 5.37 -9.08
CA GLU A 4 13.87 4.10 -8.37
C GLU A 4 14.40 4.20 -6.92
N ASP A 5 15.51 4.91 -6.70
CA ASP A 5 16.06 5.15 -5.36
C ASP A 5 15.10 5.97 -4.49
N TYR A 6 14.42 6.96 -5.07
CA TYR A 6 13.44 7.78 -4.34
C TYR A 6 12.20 6.98 -3.96
N ILE A 7 11.76 6.07 -4.82
CA ILE A 7 10.65 5.15 -4.54
C ILE A 7 11.02 4.23 -3.36
N VAL A 8 12.21 3.65 -3.38
CA VAL A 8 12.70 2.77 -2.30
C VAL A 8 12.82 3.54 -0.99
N LEU A 9 13.36 4.76 -1.03
CA LEU A 9 13.48 5.62 0.14
C LEU A 9 12.11 6.00 0.72
N PHE A 10 11.14 6.34 -0.14
CA PHE A 10 9.77 6.63 0.28
C PHE A 10 9.13 5.42 0.96
N LEU A 11 9.21 4.23 0.35
CA LEU A 11 8.66 3.01 0.94
C LEU A 11 9.33 2.66 2.27
N ALA A 12 10.64 2.81 2.37
CA ALA A 12 11.37 2.55 3.61
C ALA A 12 10.90 3.47 4.75
N ILE A 13 10.82 4.79 4.49
CA ILE A 13 10.33 5.77 5.46
C ILE A 13 8.87 5.48 5.80
N TRP A 14 8.05 5.21 4.79
CA TRP A 14 6.63 4.96 4.95
C TRP A 14 6.35 3.72 5.81
N THR A 15 7.03 2.61 5.54
CA THR A 15 6.92 1.37 6.33
C THR A 15 7.40 1.59 7.77
N LEU A 16 8.53 2.28 7.96
CA LEU A 16 9.06 2.56 9.30
C LEU A 16 8.07 3.40 10.12
N THR A 17 7.51 4.45 9.50
CA THR A 17 6.50 5.31 10.13
C THR A 17 5.20 4.55 10.39
N SER A 18 4.81 3.67 9.48
CA SER A 18 3.62 2.81 9.61
C SER A 18 3.75 1.84 10.77
N THR A 19 4.92 1.20 10.96
CA THR A 19 5.18 0.32 12.10
C THR A 19 5.13 1.07 13.43
N LEU A 20 5.66 2.29 13.48
CA LEU A 20 5.65 3.11 14.71
C LEU A 20 4.25 3.61 15.07
N THR A 21 3.40 3.87 14.07
CA THR A 21 2.07 4.43 14.26
C THR A 21 0.99 3.36 14.45
N ALA A 22 1.18 2.18 13.85
CA ALA A 22 0.22 1.10 13.89
C ALA A 22 0.19 0.42 15.27
N LYS A 23 -0.95 0.55 15.95
CA LYS A 23 -1.21 -0.15 17.23
C LYS A 23 -1.67 -1.60 17.04
N THR A 24 -2.08 -1.97 15.83
CA THR A 24 -2.53 -3.32 15.48
C THR A 24 -2.05 -3.70 14.08
N VAL A 25 -1.96 -5.02 13.84
CA VAL A 25 -1.55 -5.58 12.54
C VAL A 25 -2.47 -5.11 11.41
N ASP A 26 -3.78 -4.99 11.65
CA ASP A 26 -4.73 -4.50 10.65
C ASP A 26 -4.43 -3.06 10.21
N VAL A 27 -4.06 -2.18 11.16
CA VAL A 27 -3.69 -0.79 10.86
C VAL A 27 -2.36 -0.74 10.11
N PHE A 28 -1.40 -1.58 10.50
CA PHE A 28 -0.11 -1.68 9.80
C PHE A 28 -0.29 -2.12 8.34
N LEU A 29 -1.10 -3.17 8.11
CA LEU A 29 -1.40 -3.66 6.76
C LEU A 29 -2.11 -2.59 5.93
N THR A 30 -3.06 -1.87 6.53
CA THR A 30 -3.78 -0.77 5.88
C THR A 30 -2.84 0.38 5.48
N LEU A 31 -1.99 0.83 6.40
CA LEU A 31 -1.04 1.90 6.12
C LEU A 31 -0.02 1.48 5.06
N THR A 32 0.51 0.26 5.16
CA THR A 32 1.44 -0.30 4.16
C THR A 32 0.80 -0.33 2.78
N LEU A 33 -0.47 -0.73 2.70
CA LEU A 33 -1.24 -0.76 1.47
C LEU A 33 -1.42 0.62 0.84
N ILE A 34 -1.76 1.63 1.66
CA ILE A 34 -1.85 3.01 1.21
C ILE A 34 -0.52 3.49 0.64
N GLY A 35 0.60 3.22 1.32
CA GLY A 35 1.93 3.60 0.84
C GLY A 35 2.30 2.93 -0.49
N LEU A 36 1.95 1.66 -0.64
CA LEU A 36 2.13 0.93 -1.91
C LEU A 36 1.29 1.54 -3.03
N LEU A 37 0.01 1.83 -2.78
CA LEU A 37 -0.88 2.45 -3.78
C LEU A 37 -0.39 3.85 -4.19
N ILE A 38 0.06 4.68 -3.23
CA ILE A 38 0.63 6.00 -3.53
C ILE A 38 1.89 5.85 -4.38
N THR A 39 2.80 4.96 -3.99
CA THR A 39 4.04 4.69 -4.75
C THR A 39 3.73 4.28 -6.17
N LEU A 40 2.65 3.53 -6.37
CA LEU A 40 2.28 3.06 -7.69
C LEU A 40 1.58 4.12 -8.52
N GLU A 41 0.73 4.95 -7.93
CA GLU A 41 0.06 6.03 -8.65
C GLU A 41 1.04 7.16 -9.01
N VAL A 42 1.93 7.51 -8.09
CA VAL A 42 2.95 8.54 -8.28
C VAL A 42 4.12 8.00 -9.12
N GLY A 43 4.58 6.79 -8.81
CA GLY A 43 5.62 6.08 -9.56
C GLY A 43 5.15 5.62 -10.94
N SER A 44 3.84 5.48 -11.16
CA SER A 44 3.24 5.19 -12.48
C SER A 44 3.64 6.20 -13.54
N LEU A 45 3.83 7.46 -13.18
CA LEU A 45 4.27 8.51 -14.11
C LEU A 45 5.75 8.37 -14.51
N PHE A 46 6.52 7.61 -13.74
CA PHE A 46 7.96 7.39 -13.94
C PHE A 46 8.33 5.94 -14.30
N LEU A 47 7.42 4.98 -14.10
CA LEU A 47 7.58 3.56 -14.40
C LEU A 47 7.29 3.26 -15.88
N SER A 48 8.18 2.48 -16.50
CA SER A 48 8.01 2.00 -17.87
C SER A 48 6.78 1.09 -18.02
N LYS A 49 6.18 1.05 -19.21
CA LYS A 49 4.94 0.30 -19.50
C LYS A 49 5.01 -1.19 -19.08
N GLU A 50 6.15 -1.84 -19.25
CA GLU A 50 6.36 -3.25 -18.85
C GLU A 50 6.29 -3.46 -17.32
N GLN A 51 6.87 -2.54 -16.54
CA GLN A 51 6.84 -2.63 -15.07
C GLN A 51 5.43 -2.39 -14.53
N LYS A 52 4.68 -1.48 -15.15
CA LYS A 52 3.25 -1.26 -14.87
C LYS A 52 2.41 -2.51 -15.09
N GLU A 53 2.64 -3.21 -16.18
CA GLU A 53 1.87 -4.42 -16.53
C GLU A 53 2.11 -5.55 -15.54
N SER A 54 3.36 -5.73 -15.09
CA SER A 54 3.71 -6.73 -14.08
C SER A 54 3.21 -6.38 -12.67
N LEU A 55 3.09 -5.10 -12.33
CA LEU A 55 2.59 -4.65 -11.03
C LEU A 55 1.06 -4.70 -10.93
N LYS A 56 0.34 -4.58 -12.06
CA LYS A 56 -1.12 -4.55 -12.14
C LYS A 56 -1.83 -5.69 -11.38
N PRO A 57 -1.48 -6.98 -11.58
CA PRO A 57 -2.13 -8.08 -10.85
C PRO A 57 -1.83 -8.06 -9.34
N LEU A 58 -0.65 -7.58 -8.94
CA LEU A 58 -0.25 -7.48 -7.54
C LEU A 58 -1.08 -6.40 -6.81
N ILE A 59 -1.39 -5.31 -7.50
CA ILE A 59 -2.28 -4.25 -7.02
C ILE A 59 -3.72 -4.73 -6.88
N GLU A 60 -4.23 -5.40 -7.91
CA GLU A 60 -5.60 -5.92 -7.88
C GLU A 60 -5.78 -6.87 -6.70
N LEU A 61 -4.80 -7.74 -6.46
CA LEU A 61 -4.78 -8.60 -5.27
C LEU A 61 -4.75 -7.78 -3.97
N LEU A 62 -3.90 -6.76 -3.89
CA LEU A 62 -3.81 -5.89 -2.72
C LEU A 62 -5.13 -5.15 -2.46
N LEU A 63 -5.77 -4.60 -3.49
CA LEU A 63 -7.06 -3.92 -3.40
C LEU A 63 -8.17 -4.84 -2.91
N VAL A 64 -8.18 -6.11 -3.35
CA VAL A 64 -9.12 -7.12 -2.85
C VAL A 64 -8.87 -7.39 -1.36
N ILE A 65 -7.61 -7.58 -0.96
CA ILE A 65 -7.24 -7.77 0.45
C ILE A 65 -7.66 -6.54 1.28
N PHE A 66 -7.47 -5.34 0.75
CA PHE A 66 -7.89 -4.10 1.40
C PHE A 66 -9.40 -4.03 1.58
N ALA A 67 -10.17 -4.36 0.55
CA ALA A 67 -11.63 -4.39 0.62
C ALA A 67 -12.11 -5.39 1.69
N LEU A 68 -11.45 -6.55 1.83
CA LEU A 68 -11.74 -7.52 2.89
C LEU A 68 -11.40 -6.99 4.29
N ILE A 69 -10.25 -6.32 4.46
CA ILE A 69 -9.87 -5.68 5.72
C ILE A 69 -10.90 -4.60 6.10
N VAL A 70 -11.28 -3.75 5.16
CA VAL A 70 -12.29 -2.71 5.35
C VAL A 70 -13.65 -3.32 5.69
N MET A 71 -14.10 -4.35 4.96
CA MET A 71 -15.36 -5.05 5.26
C MET A 71 -15.36 -5.64 6.66
N LYS A 72 -14.29 -6.33 7.06
CA LYS A 72 -14.16 -6.88 8.41
C LYS A 72 -14.24 -5.77 9.46
N LYS A 73 -13.54 -4.65 9.24
CA LYS A 73 -13.56 -3.51 10.15
C LYS A 73 -14.93 -2.85 10.23
N VAL A 74 -15.64 -2.73 9.11
CA VAL A 74 -17.01 -2.21 9.03
C VAL A 74 -17.97 -3.14 9.77
N TYR A 75 -17.83 -4.46 9.62
CA TYR A 75 -18.61 -5.44 10.40
C TYR A 75 -18.35 -5.31 11.90
N ASP A 76 -17.09 -5.18 12.33
CA ASP A 76 -16.76 -4.98 13.74
C ASP A 76 -17.37 -3.69 14.30
N VAL A 77 -17.46 -2.63 13.49
CA VAL A 77 -18.09 -1.35 13.87
C VAL A 77 -19.62 -1.46 13.88
N LEU A 78 -20.22 -2.15 12.92
CA LEU A 78 -21.67 -2.33 12.80
C LEU A 78 -22.23 -3.37 13.78
N ALA A 79 -21.43 -4.34 14.20
CA ALA A 79 -21.76 -5.33 15.22
C ALA A 79 -21.49 -4.82 16.64
N GLY A 80 -21.04 -3.56 16.78
CA GLY A 80 -20.94 -2.82 18.03
C GLY A 80 -22.30 -2.42 18.60
#